data_AF-A0A257P7B5-F1
#
_entry.id   AF-A0A257P7B5-F1
#
_cell.length_a   1.000
_cell.length_b   1.000
_cell.length_c   1.000
_cell.angle_alpha   90.00
_cell.angle_beta   90.00
_cell.angle_gamma   90.00
#
_symmetry.space_group_name_H-M   'P 1'
#
loop_
_entity.id
_entity.type
_entity.pdbx_description
1 polymer ?
#
loop_
_entity_poly.entity_id
_entity_poly.type
_entity_poly.pdbx_seq_one_letter_code
_entity_poly.pdbx_strand_id
1 'polypeptide(L)'
;MIPNRFHTASIGPDEEALRIAFQKCGALLQERGCTAMGLAVHTKNNLDGVVKTVFGDDVIRVLDRDNRLDLKGITLHLLTEKIQLRKLEGPVVAAFVNPDKLDKIVSCFGVTDVVFVPWAAEELPAYLIAHPSSEEIFRSPKLDEFLKGIRIP
;
A
#
# COMPACT_ATOMS: atom_id res chain seq x y z
N MET A 1 -2.69 18.01 -8.51
CA MET A 1 -1.66 17.89 -7.46
C MET A 1 -1.03 16.52 -7.62
N ILE A 2 0.29 16.43 -7.60
CA ILE A 2 1.00 15.14 -7.67
C ILE A 2 1.06 14.61 -6.23
N PRO A 3 0.62 13.37 -5.95
CA PRO A 3 0.67 12.84 -4.60
C PRO A 3 2.12 12.61 -4.14
N ASN A 4 2.40 12.83 -2.85
CA ASN A 4 3.70 12.43 -2.30
C ASN A 4 3.82 10.91 -2.33
N ARG A 5 5.03 10.41 -2.55
CA ARG A 5 5.27 8.98 -2.70
C ARG A 5 6.24 8.50 -1.64
N PHE A 6 5.88 7.37 -1.05
CA PHE A 6 6.65 6.67 -0.04
C PHE A 6 6.71 5.20 -0.42
N HIS A 7 7.73 4.49 0.06
CA HIS A 7 7.84 3.06 -0.15
C HIS A 7 8.49 2.33 1.02
N THR A 8 8.21 1.04 1.13
CA THR A 8 8.96 0.12 1.99
C THR A 8 9.96 -0.66 1.15
N ALA A 9 11.20 -0.76 1.64
CA ALA A 9 12.22 -1.65 1.11
C ALA A 9 12.04 -3.03 1.74
N SER A 10 11.07 -3.81 1.24
CA SER A 10 10.69 -5.13 1.76
C SER A 10 10.50 -6.15 0.65
N ILE A 11 10.38 -7.43 1.00
CA ILE A 11 10.03 -8.51 0.07
C ILE A 11 9.08 -9.51 0.72
N GLY A 12 8.26 -10.11 -0.12
CA GLY A 12 7.33 -11.18 0.22
C GLY A 12 6.24 -10.75 1.21
N PRO A 13 5.70 -11.71 1.98
CA PRO A 13 4.71 -11.47 3.00
C PRO A 13 5.34 -10.77 4.23
N ASP A 14 5.69 -9.50 4.10
CA ASP A 14 6.25 -8.70 5.18
C ASP A 14 5.16 -7.93 5.94
N GLU A 15 4.70 -8.53 7.04
CA GLU A 15 3.68 -7.97 7.93
C GLU A 15 4.12 -6.64 8.56
N GLU A 16 5.41 -6.49 8.88
CA GLU A 16 5.93 -5.29 9.52
C GLU A 16 5.96 -4.13 8.53
N ALA A 17 6.42 -4.38 7.30
CA ALA A 17 6.38 -3.40 6.22
C ALA A 17 4.94 -2.91 5.96
N LEU A 18 3.98 -3.84 5.87
CA LEU A 18 2.58 -3.47 5.68
C LEU A 18 2.01 -2.68 6.86
N ARG A 19 2.37 -3.06 8.09
CA ARG A 19 1.95 -2.35 9.31
C ARG A 19 2.50 -0.92 9.34
N ILE A 20 3.79 -0.73 9.04
CA ILE A 20 4.42 0.59 8.98
C ILE A 20 3.80 1.43 7.85
N ALA A 21 3.54 0.83 6.69
CA ALA A 21 2.88 1.53 5.59
C ALA A 21 1.49 2.03 5.98
N PHE A 22 0.69 1.20 6.65
CA PHE A 22 -0.62 1.59 7.15
C PHE A 22 -0.53 2.68 8.23
N GLN A 23 0.40 2.56 9.17
CA GLN A 23 0.64 3.58 10.20
C GLN A 23 1.05 4.91 9.58
N LYS A 24 1.92 4.91 8.56
CA LYS A 24 2.32 6.10 7.82
C LYS A 24 1.12 6.75 7.13
N CYS A 25 0.25 5.97 6.47
CA CYS A 25 -0.99 6.50 5.91
C CYS A 25 -1.92 7.06 7.00
N GLY A 26 -2.02 6.42 8.17
CA GLY A 26 -2.78 6.96 9.29
C GLY A 26 -2.25 8.31 9.79
N ALA A 27 -0.93 8.47 9.89
CA ALA A 27 -0.29 9.73 10.26
C ALA A 27 -0.53 10.82 9.18
N LEU A 28 -0.37 10.47 7.90
CA LEU A 28 -0.63 11.37 6.77
C LEU A 28 -2.10 11.80 6.73
N LEU A 29 -3.03 10.88 7.00
CA LEU A 29 -4.45 11.18 7.06
C LEU A 29 -4.76 12.23 8.13
N GLN A 30 -4.15 12.13 9.31
CA GLN A 30 -4.28 13.13 10.38
C GLN A 30 -3.62 14.47 10.01
N GLU A 31 -2.41 14.44 9.46
CA GLU A 31 -1.67 15.63 9.04
C GLU A 31 -2.41 16.43 7.96
N ARG A 32 -3.07 15.73 7.02
CA ARG A 32 -3.85 16.33 5.94
C ARG A 32 -5.27 16.70 6.36
N GLY A 33 -5.74 16.28 7.53
CA GLY A 33 -7.13 16.47 7.97
C GLY A 33 -8.14 15.67 7.12
N CYS A 34 -7.70 14.57 6.52
CA CYS A 34 -8.54 13.70 5.71
C CYS A 34 -9.34 12.73 6.60
N THR A 35 -10.48 12.26 6.10
CA THR A 35 -11.29 11.23 6.77
C THR A 35 -11.39 9.95 5.95
N ALA A 36 -10.77 9.91 4.77
CA ALA A 36 -10.77 8.74 3.89
C ALA A 36 -9.35 8.31 3.56
N MET A 37 -9.14 7.01 3.44
CA MET A 37 -7.88 6.42 2.96
C MET A 37 -8.15 5.23 2.04
N GLY A 38 -7.21 4.94 1.15
CA GLY A 38 -7.29 3.83 0.22
C GLY A 38 -6.38 2.67 0.62
N LEU A 39 -6.83 1.44 0.38
CA LEU A 39 -6.01 0.24 0.36
C LEU A 39 -6.06 -0.32 -1.06
N ALA A 40 -5.03 -0.05 -1.83
CA ALA A 40 -4.82 -0.62 -3.15
C ALA A 40 -4.15 -1.99 -3.03
N VAL A 41 -4.80 -3.03 -3.58
CA VAL A 41 -4.28 -4.40 -3.69
C VAL A 41 -4.44 -4.88 -5.12
N HIS A 42 -3.63 -5.86 -5.55
CA HIS A 42 -3.72 -6.38 -6.91
C HIS A 42 -5.09 -7.03 -7.19
N THR A 43 -5.52 -7.94 -6.30
CA THR A 43 -6.83 -8.59 -6.35
C THR A 43 -7.40 -8.78 -4.95
N LYS A 44 -8.71 -9.07 -4.83
CA LYS A 44 -9.33 -9.42 -3.55
C LYS A 44 -8.70 -10.66 -2.89
N ASN A 45 -8.14 -11.57 -3.68
CA ASN A 45 -7.43 -12.74 -3.15
C ASN A 45 -6.17 -12.34 -2.35
N ASN A 46 -5.59 -11.18 -2.62
CA ASN A 46 -4.47 -10.64 -1.83
C ASN A 46 -4.91 -10.10 -0.45
N LEU A 47 -6.21 -10.02 -0.17
CA LEU A 47 -6.71 -9.69 1.17
C LEU A 47 -6.51 -10.85 2.15
N ASP A 48 -6.36 -12.08 1.65
CA ASP A 48 -6.02 -13.23 2.48
C ASP A 48 -4.51 -13.29 2.77
N GLY A 49 -4.11 -13.95 3.87
CA GLY A 49 -2.71 -14.01 4.30
C GLY A 49 -2.25 -12.77 5.08
N VAL A 50 -1.20 -12.08 4.63
CA VAL A 50 -0.56 -10.99 5.40
C VAL A 50 -1.48 -9.81 5.67
N VAL A 51 -2.30 -9.43 4.70
CA VAL A 51 -3.27 -8.34 4.87
C VAL A 51 -4.26 -8.74 5.97
N LYS A 52 -4.76 -9.98 5.94
CA LYS A 52 -5.61 -10.53 7.00
C LYS A 52 -4.93 -10.60 8.36
N THR A 53 -3.66 -10.98 8.45
CA THR A 53 -2.93 -11.01 9.72
C THR A 53 -2.74 -9.60 10.31
N VAL A 54 -2.45 -8.61 9.46
CA VAL A 54 -2.20 -7.22 9.90
C VAL A 54 -3.50 -6.50 10.27
N PHE A 55 -4.57 -6.68 9.49
CA PHE A 55 -5.83 -5.95 9.67
C PHE A 55 -6.88 -6.71 10.49
N GLY A 56 -6.77 -8.04 10.57
CA GLY A 56 -7.75 -8.92 11.23
C GLY A 56 -8.85 -9.43 10.30
N ASP A 57 -9.40 -10.60 10.65
CA ASP A 57 -10.42 -11.31 9.85
C ASP A 57 -11.68 -10.48 9.60
N ASP A 58 -12.19 -9.79 10.63
CA ASP A 58 -13.40 -8.97 10.53
C ASP A 58 -13.25 -7.81 9.55
N VAL A 59 -12.08 -7.16 9.53
CA VAL A 59 -11.78 -6.05 8.62
C VAL A 59 -11.77 -6.53 7.17
N ILE A 60 -11.09 -7.65 6.92
CA ILE A 60 -11.04 -8.24 5.58
C ILE A 60 -12.41 -8.69 5.11
N ARG A 61 -13.20 -9.31 5.99
CA ARG A 61 -14.56 -9.76 5.64
C ARG A 61 -15.46 -8.61 5.21
N VAL A 62 -15.37 -7.46 5.87
CA VAL A 62 -16.14 -6.27 5.48
C VAL A 62 -15.61 -5.66 4.19
N LEU A 63 -14.28 -5.51 4.04
CA LEU A 63 -13.68 -5.00 2.81
C LEU A 63 -13.98 -5.89 1.60
N ASP A 64 -13.99 -7.21 1.77
CA ASP A 64 -14.31 -8.16 0.71
C ASP A 64 -15.78 -8.06 0.29
N ARG A 65 -16.70 -7.88 1.24
CA ARG A 65 -18.13 -7.76 0.95
C ARG A 65 -18.52 -6.38 0.41
N ASP A 66 -18.10 -5.32 1.09
CA ASP A 66 -18.63 -3.96 0.91
C ASP A 66 -17.65 -3.04 0.16
N ASN A 67 -16.40 -3.48 -0.08
CA ASN A 67 -15.29 -2.70 -0.67
C ASN A 67 -14.93 -1.42 0.11
N ARG A 68 -15.52 -1.23 1.28
CA ARG A 68 -15.27 -0.10 2.17
C ARG A 68 -15.48 -0.53 3.61
N LEU A 69 -14.78 0.12 4.52
CA LEU A 69 -14.91 -0.10 5.95
C LEU A 69 -14.77 1.23 6.69
N ASP A 70 -15.70 1.53 7.59
CA ASP A 70 -15.60 2.69 8.47
C ASP A 70 -14.99 2.29 9.82
N LEU A 71 -13.82 2.86 10.13
CA LEU A 71 -13.05 2.64 11.35
C LEU A 71 -12.93 3.94 12.13
N LYS A 72 -13.68 4.08 13.23
CA LYS A 72 -13.57 5.22 14.17
C LYS A 72 -13.59 6.60 13.48
N GLY A 73 -14.43 6.77 12.45
CA GLY A 73 -14.55 8.02 11.68
C GLY A 73 -13.59 8.14 10.50
N ILE A 74 -12.78 7.10 10.22
CA ILE A 74 -11.95 6.98 9.02
C ILE A 74 -12.59 5.97 8.07
N THR A 75 -12.84 6.34 6.83
CA THR A 75 -13.33 5.43 5.80
C THR A 75 -12.16 4.84 5.03
N LEU A 76 -11.94 3.53 5.17
CA LEU A 76 -11.00 2.74 4.38
C LEU A 76 -11.69 2.21 3.12
N HIS A 77 -11.17 2.56 1.95
CA HIS A 77 -11.68 2.10 0.67
C HIS A 77 -10.75 1.06 0.04
N LEU A 78 -11.31 -0.08 -0.36
CA LEU A 78 -10.58 -1.07 -1.14
C LEU A 78 -10.48 -0.62 -2.59
N LEU A 79 -9.25 -0.57 -3.11
CA LEU A 79 -8.93 -0.24 -4.48
C LEU A 79 -8.27 -1.45 -5.15
N THR A 80 -8.71 -1.77 -6.36
CA THR A 80 -8.09 -2.79 -7.21
C THR A 80 -8.21 -2.36 -8.66
N GLU A 81 -7.64 -3.10 -9.61
CA GLU A 81 -7.88 -2.83 -11.04
C GLU A 81 -9.36 -2.82 -11.42
N LYS A 82 -10.19 -3.62 -10.72
CA LYS A 82 -11.64 -3.73 -10.96
C LYS A 82 -12.45 -2.77 -10.08
N ILE A 83 -11.90 -2.33 -8.95
CA ILE A 83 -12.56 -1.46 -7.99
C ILE A 83 -11.82 -0.13 -8.00
N GLN A 84 -12.32 0.79 -8.82
CA GLN A 84 -11.79 2.14 -8.91
C GLN A 84 -12.78 3.12 -8.30
N LEU A 85 -12.26 4.12 -7.60
CA LEU A 85 -13.06 5.24 -7.11
C LEU A 85 -12.92 6.44 -8.04
N ARG A 86 -13.97 7.26 -8.11
CA ARG A 86 -13.87 8.56 -8.81
C ARG A 86 -13.10 9.58 -7.99
N LYS A 87 -13.29 9.55 -6.66
CA LYS A 87 -12.73 10.49 -5.71
C LYS A 87 -12.33 9.75 -4.44
N LEU A 88 -11.12 10.03 -3.95
CA LEU A 88 -10.62 9.60 -2.66
C LEU A 88 -9.79 10.76 -2.10
N GLU A 89 -10.27 11.41 -1.04
CA GLU A 89 -9.56 12.53 -0.41
C GLU A 89 -8.69 12.03 0.74
N GLY A 90 -7.50 11.55 0.39
CA GLY A 90 -6.52 11.13 1.37
C GLY A 90 -5.45 10.17 0.83
N PRO A 91 -4.67 9.58 1.74
CA PRO A 91 -3.54 8.73 1.39
C PRO A 91 -3.98 7.31 0.97
N VAL A 92 -3.15 6.65 0.16
CA VAL A 92 -3.37 5.27 -0.30
C VAL A 92 -2.20 4.38 0.08
N VAL A 93 -2.48 3.26 0.74
CA VAL A 93 -1.54 2.14 0.89
C VAL A 93 -1.65 1.26 -0.35
N ALA A 94 -0.59 1.12 -1.13
CA ALA A 94 -0.49 0.22 -2.26
C ALA A 94 0.26 -1.05 -1.85
N ALA A 95 -0.49 -2.03 -1.37
CA ALA A 95 0.04 -3.30 -0.88
C ALA A 95 0.09 -4.34 -1.98
N PHE A 96 1.31 -4.79 -2.33
CA PHE A 96 1.55 -5.90 -3.26
C PHE A 96 0.90 -5.66 -4.63
N VAL A 97 0.94 -4.41 -5.08
CA VAL A 97 0.39 -3.98 -6.37
C VAL A 97 1.50 -3.99 -7.40
N ASN A 98 1.21 -4.47 -8.60
CA ASN A 98 2.15 -4.33 -9.70
C ASN A 98 2.40 -2.83 -9.99
N PRO A 99 3.67 -2.35 -9.97
CA PRO A 99 3.99 -0.95 -10.16
C PRO A 99 3.49 -0.37 -11.48
N ASP A 100 3.45 -1.14 -12.57
CA ASP A 100 2.94 -0.71 -13.89
C ASP A 100 1.44 -0.36 -13.85
N LYS A 101 0.73 -0.93 -12.87
CA LYS A 101 -0.72 -0.75 -12.71
C LYS A 101 -1.06 0.21 -11.58
N LEU A 102 -0.09 0.54 -10.74
CA LEU A 102 -0.28 1.36 -9.55
C LEU A 102 -0.90 2.71 -9.91
N ASP A 103 -0.32 3.43 -10.87
CA ASP A 103 -0.79 4.77 -11.26
C ASP A 103 -2.24 4.75 -11.75
N LYS A 104 -2.68 3.67 -12.38
CA LYS A 104 -4.08 3.50 -12.82
C LYS A 104 -5.03 3.20 -11.65
N ILE A 105 -4.55 2.53 -10.60
CA ILE A 105 -5.35 2.23 -9.41
C ILE A 105 -5.49 3.48 -8.53
N VAL A 106 -4.42 4.29 -8.42
CA VAL A 106 -4.38 5.51 -7.62
C VAL A 106 -4.70 6.79 -8.41
N SER A 107 -5.16 6.68 -9.66
CA SER A 107 -5.55 7.83 -10.50
C SER A 107 -6.84 8.53 -10.03
N CYS A 108 -7.32 8.22 -8.83
CA CYS A 108 -8.53 8.80 -8.26
C CYS A 108 -8.30 10.28 -7.92
N PHE A 109 -9.31 11.14 -8.12
CA PHE A 109 -9.17 12.55 -7.76
C PHE A 109 -9.08 12.72 -6.23
N GLY A 110 -8.12 13.52 -5.77
CA GLY A 110 -7.96 13.86 -4.35
C GLY A 110 -6.93 13.02 -3.59
N VAL A 111 -6.29 12.04 -4.23
CA VAL A 111 -5.21 11.26 -3.59
C VAL A 111 -4.07 12.21 -3.21
N THR A 112 -3.73 12.25 -1.92
CA THR A 112 -2.72 13.16 -1.38
C THR A 112 -1.34 12.51 -1.34
N ASP A 113 -1.29 11.22 -0.99
CA ASP A 113 -0.06 10.49 -0.74
C ASP A 113 -0.24 9.01 -1.11
N VAL A 114 0.84 8.34 -1.52
CA VAL A 114 0.86 6.92 -1.88
C VAL A 114 2.01 6.24 -1.16
N VAL A 115 1.72 5.17 -0.41
CA VAL A 115 2.71 4.36 0.29
C VAL A 115 2.76 2.98 -0.35
N PHE A 116 3.85 2.68 -1.04
CA PHE A 116 4.04 1.44 -1.79
C PHE A 116 4.70 0.35 -0.95
N VAL A 117 4.13 -0.85 -0.96
CA VAL A 117 4.69 -2.04 -0.31
C VAL A 117 4.91 -3.12 -1.37
N PRO A 118 6.16 -3.37 -1.79
CA PRO A 118 6.48 -4.40 -2.77
C PRO A 118 6.27 -5.81 -2.20
N TRP A 119 5.88 -6.73 -3.09
CA TRP A 119 5.87 -8.18 -2.83
C TRP A 119 7.12 -8.84 -3.40
N ALA A 120 7.50 -8.53 -4.64
CA ALA A 120 8.67 -9.10 -5.27
C ALA A 120 9.87 -8.14 -5.22
N ALA A 121 11.09 -8.69 -5.19
CA ALA A 121 12.31 -7.89 -5.12
C ALA A 121 12.48 -7.00 -6.36
N GLU A 122 11.91 -7.40 -7.49
CA GLU A 122 11.94 -6.71 -8.77
C GLU A 122 10.92 -5.56 -8.86
N GLU A 123 9.88 -5.57 -8.02
CA GLU A 123 8.84 -4.52 -8.02
C GLU A 123 9.36 -3.22 -7.43
N LEU A 124 10.20 -3.28 -6.41
CA LEU A 124 10.81 -2.10 -5.79
C LEU A 124 11.66 -1.28 -6.78
N PRO A 125 12.65 -1.85 -7.52
CA PRO A 125 13.41 -1.09 -8.49
C PRO A 125 12.54 -0.58 -9.64
N ALA A 126 11.55 -1.34 -10.11
CA ALA A 126 10.61 -0.87 -11.12
C ALA A 126 9.81 0.35 -10.64
N TYR A 127 9.32 0.31 -9.40
CA TYR A 127 8.64 1.43 -8.75
C TYR A 127 9.55 2.66 -8.59
N LEU A 128 10.80 2.48 -8.17
CA LEU A 128 11.77 3.57 -8.00
C LEU A 128 12.19 4.21 -9.32
N ILE A 129 12.24 3.44 -10.42
CA ILE A 129 12.47 3.99 -11.76
C ILE A 129 11.33 4.93 -12.15
N ALA A 130 10.07 4.53 -11.90
CA ALA A 130 8.90 5.36 -12.18
C ALA A 130 8.76 6.55 -11.21
N HIS A 131 9.24 6.39 -9.97
CA HIS A 131 9.07 7.37 -8.88
C HIS A 131 10.37 7.59 -8.09
N PRO A 132 11.38 8.22 -8.71
CA PRO A 132 12.70 8.38 -8.09
C PRO A 132 12.70 9.28 -6.86
N SER A 133 11.69 10.14 -6.71
CA SER A 133 11.51 11.01 -5.54
C SER A 133 10.76 10.33 -4.38
N SER A 134 10.44 9.03 -4.48
CA SER A 134 9.75 8.32 -3.42
C SER A 134 10.64 8.15 -2.18
N GLU A 135 10.11 8.41 -1.00
CA GLU A 135 10.85 8.34 0.26
C GLU A 135 10.75 6.93 0.89
N GLU A 136 11.90 6.36 1.27
CA GLU A 136 11.95 5.08 1.99
C GLU A 136 11.49 5.29 3.45
N ILE A 137 10.41 4.63 3.85
CA ILE A 137 9.85 4.74 5.22
C ILE A 137 10.16 3.53 6.10
N PHE A 138 10.60 2.43 5.51
CA PHE A 138 10.91 1.19 6.20
C PHE A 138 11.84 0.33 5.36
N ARG A 139 12.76 -0.39 6.00
CA ARG A 139 13.62 -1.39 5.37
C ARG A 139 13.56 -2.69 6.14
N SER A 140 13.13 -3.75 5.47
CA SER A 140 13.03 -5.08 6.04
C SER A 140 14.40 -5.75 6.09
N PRO A 141 14.79 -6.35 7.23
CA PRO A 141 15.99 -7.19 7.30
C PRO A 141 15.95 -8.36 6.31
N LYS A 142 14.75 -8.86 5.95
CA LYS A 142 14.57 -9.97 4.99
C LYS A 142 15.08 -9.61 3.60
N LEU A 143 14.86 -8.35 3.18
CA LEU A 143 15.38 -7.86 1.91
C LEU A 143 16.91 -7.81 1.94
N ASP A 144 17.50 -7.32 3.04
CA ASP A 144 18.96 -7.26 3.18
C ASP A 144 19.60 -8.66 3.18
N GLU A 145 18.98 -9.65 3.81
CA GLU A 145 19.42 -11.05 3.76
C GLU A 145 19.31 -11.64 2.35
N PHE A 146 18.19 -11.39 1.66
CA PHE A 146 18.00 -11.84 0.27
C PHE A 146 19.05 -11.23 -0.67
N LEU A 147 19.32 -9.93 -0.57
CA LEU A 147 20.35 -9.25 -1.36
C LEU A 147 21.76 -9.76 -1.04
N LYS A 148 22.05 -10.08 0.24
CA LYS A 148 23.31 -10.75 0.62
C LYS A 148 23.41 -12.16 0.04
N GLY A 149 22.31 -12.89 -0.04
CA GLY A 149 22.26 -14.23 -0.64
C GLY A 149 22.42 -14.24 -2.16
N ILE A 150 22.04 -13.17 -2.86
CA ILE A 150 22.27 -13.00 -4.31
C ILE A 150 23.74 -12.69 -4.62
N ARG A 151 24.50 -12.16 -3.64
CA ARG A 151 25.97 -12.13 -3.71
C ARG A 151 26.53 -13.55 -3.51
N ILE A 152 26.53 -14.34 -4.56
CA ILE A 152 27.40 -15.53 -4.70
C ILE A 152 28.74 -15.04 -5.34
N PRO A 153 29.89 -15.65 -5.01
CA PRO A 153 31.21 -15.01 -4.86
C PRO A 153 31.85 -14.48 -6.15
#